data_AF-A0A0D6LW17-F1
#
_entry.id   AF-A0A0D6LW17-F1
#
_cell.length_a   1.000
_cell.length_b   1.000
_cell.length_c   1.000
_cell.angle_alpha   90.00
_cell.angle_beta   90.00
_cell.angle_gamma   90.00
#
_symmetry.space_group_name_H-M   'P 1'
#
loop_
_entity.id
_entity.type
_entity.pdbx_description
1 polymer ?
#
loop_
_entity_poly.entity_id
_entity_poly.type
_entity_poly.pdbx_seq_one_letter_code
_entity_poly.pdbx_strand_id
1 'polypeptide(L)'
;MEQILLLGLKDREVTVKNSEPTGDVILDEALRHMKETNPPETVTSWIEYLSGETWNPLKLRYQLRNVRERLAKNLVEKGVLTTDKQNFLLFEITTHPLSDGNQKTKLIKEVQDAVLSKWTNDVHRMDKKMLSLIVLAHASDVLENAFAPLSDQDYEVLQAYIKSVVVHSSLFEVAMKRVRSLLELEYDVQAEKKGNDVMWAVFEAFSK
;
A
#
# COMPACT_ATOMS: atom_id res chain seq x y z
N MET A 1 15.90 -16.03 23.00
CA MET A 1 15.86 -16.06 21.52
C MET A 1 14.84 -17.08 21.01
N GLU A 2 14.76 -18.29 21.57
CA GLU A 2 13.74 -19.29 21.16
C GLU A 2 12.28 -18.88 21.43
N GLN A 3 12.01 -18.04 22.44
CA GLN A 3 10.64 -17.57 22.73
C GLN A 3 10.08 -16.58 21.68
N ILE A 4 10.93 -15.93 20.87
CA ILE A 4 10.51 -14.98 19.81
C ILE A 4 10.06 -15.73 18.54
N LEU A 5 10.47 -16.99 18.37
CA LEU A 5 10.12 -17.83 17.22
C LEU A 5 8.73 -18.48 17.33
N LEU A 6 8.05 -18.39 18.48
CA LEU A 6 6.71 -18.97 18.68
C LEU A 6 5.56 -18.01 18.36
N LEU A 7 5.82 -16.71 18.28
CA LEU A 7 4.82 -15.70 17.91
C LEU A 7 4.98 -15.36 16.43
N GLY A 8 3.87 -15.40 15.69
CA GLY A 8 3.82 -14.95 14.30
C GLY A 8 4.32 -13.51 14.19
N LEU A 9 4.95 -13.16 13.07
CA LEU A 9 5.64 -11.88 12.91
C LEU A 9 4.75 -10.66 13.22
N LYS A 10 3.46 -10.72 12.87
CA LYS A 10 2.49 -9.67 13.19
C LYS A 10 2.02 -9.60 14.64
N ASP A 11 2.19 -10.66 15.41
CA ASP A 11 1.86 -10.72 16.84
C ASP A 11 3.02 -10.18 17.70
N ARG A 12 4.13 -9.75 17.07
CA ARG A 12 5.25 -9.11 17.75
C ARG A 12 4.94 -7.65 18.04
N GLU A 13 5.38 -7.21 19.22
CA GLU A 13 5.22 -5.83 19.68
C GLU A 13 6.04 -4.82 18.85
N VAL A 14 5.45 -3.66 18.57
CA VAL A 14 6.09 -2.56 17.82
C VAL A 14 6.65 -1.54 18.80
N THR A 15 7.96 -1.32 18.75
CA THR A 15 8.65 -0.32 19.59
C THR A 15 9.01 0.94 18.81
N VAL A 16 8.69 2.11 19.35
CA VAL A 16 9.10 3.41 18.78
C VAL A 16 10.60 3.62 19.00
N LYS A 17 11.38 3.71 17.92
CA LYS A 17 12.83 3.99 17.97
C LYS A 17 13.16 5.48 17.93
N ASN A 18 12.36 6.26 17.21
CA ASN A 18 12.51 7.70 17.05
C ASN A 18 11.11 8.34 17.07
N SER A 19 10.93 9.37 17.88
CA SER A 19 9.67 10.10 18.01
C SER A 19 9.68 11.51 17.40
N GLU A 20 10.71 11.85 16.62
CA GLU A 20 10.75 13.12 15.91
C GLU A 20 9.62 13.19 14.87
N PRO A 21 8.96 14.36 14.71
CA PRO A 21 7.89 14.52 13.73
C PRO A 21 8.38 14.24 12.29
N THR A 22 7.56 13.53 11.52
CA THR A 22 7.83 13.23 10.11
C THR A 22 7.39 14.37 9.19
N GLY A 23 6.57 15.30 9.70
CA GLY A 23 5.95 16.37 8.91
C GLY A 23 4.71 15.93 8.14
N ASP A 24 4.23 14.70 8.37
CA ASP A 24 2.95 14.23 7.85
C ASP A 24 1.98 14.10 9.01
N VAL A 25 0.87 14.84 8.96
CA VAL A 25 -0.07 14.97 10.06
C VAL A 25 -0.65 13.61 10.49
N ILE A 26 -0.84 12.67 9.56
CA ILE A 26 -1.42 11.35 9.86
C ILE A 26 -0.35 10.47 10.54
N LEU A 27 0.86 10.45 10.00
CA LEU A 27 1.96 9.70 10.60
C LEU A 27 2.32 10.23 11.99
N ASP A 28 2.32 11.55 12.18
CA ASP A 28 2.64 12.19 13.46
C ASP A 28 1.56 11.93 14.53
N GLU A 29 0.29 11.81 14.14
CA GLU A 29 -0.79 11.41 15.05
C GLU A 29 -0.66 9.94 15.47
N ALA A 30 -0.41 9.04 14.53
CA ALA A 30 -0.16 7.63 14.83
C ALA A 30 1.07 7.44 15.72
N LEU A 31 2.17 8.16 15.42
CA LEU A 31 3.40 8.13 16.21
C LEU A 31 3.18 8.61 17.65
N ARG A 32 2.32 9.63 17.85
CA ARG A 32 1.94 10.08 19.19
C ARG A 32 1.24 8.99 19.98
N HIS A 33 0.25 8.32 19.38
CA HIS A 33 -0.43 7.19 20.03
C HIS A 33 0.54 6.06 20.38
N MET A 34 1.44 5.71 19.46
CA MET A 34 2.46 4.69 19.68
C MET A 34 3.40 5.04 20.83
N LYS A 35 3.85 6.29 20.91
CA LYS A 35 4.74 6.78 21.97
C LYS A 35 4.09 6.78 23.35
N GLU A 36 2.82 7.13 23.43
CA GLU A 36 2.10 7.26 24.71
C GLU A 36 1.57 5.91 25.24
N THR A 37 1.64 4.85 24.43
CA THR A 37 1.11 3.54 24.79
C THR A 37 2.17 2.68 25.46
N ASN A 38 1.86 2.20 26.67
CA ASN A 38 2.67 1.25 27.43
C ASN A 38 1.74 0.24 28.15
N PRO A 39 1.94 -1.08 28.01
CA PRO A 39 2.97 -1.76 27.21
C PRO A 39 2.81 -1.51 25.70
N PRO A 40 3.87 -1.74 24.90
CA PRO A 40 3.79 -1.69 23.44
C PRO A 40 2.72 -2.65 22.89
N GLU A 41 2.19 -2.32 21.71
CA GLU A 41 1.13 -3.10 21.06
C GLU A 41 1.68 -3.77 19.79
N THR A 42 0.98 -4.82 19.34
CA THR A 42 1.32 -5.58 18.13
C THR A 42 0.97 -4.81 16.84
N VAL A 43 1.50 -5.26 15.69
CA VAL A 43 1.13 -4.68 14.38
C VAL A 43 -0.36 -4.81 14.12
N THR A 44 -0.95 -5.98 14.41
CA THR A 44 -2.39 -6.21 14.25
C THR A 44 -3.21 -5.27 15.12
N SER A 45 -2.85 -5.11 16.39
CA SER A 45 -3.55 -4.19 17.29
C SER A 45 -3.46 -2.73 16.83
N TRP A 46 -2.30 -2.28 16.34
CA TRP A 46 -2.18 -0.93 15.78
C TRP A 46 -3.07 -0.72 14.55
N ILE A 47 -3.16 -1.70 13.65
CA ILE A 47 -4.05 -1.62 12.49
C ILE A 47 -5.50 -1.45 12.95
N GLU A 48 -5.99 -2.31 13.86
CA GLU A 48 -7.35 -2.26 14.41
C GLU A 48 -7.65 -0.93 15.15
N TYR A 49 -6.67 -0.41 15.88
CA TYR A 49 -6.83 0.80 16.67
C TYR A 49 -6.92 2.04 15.78
N LEU A 50 -6.05 2.13 14.77
CA LEU A 50 -5.99 3.26 13.85
C LEU A 50 -7.15 3.24 12.84
N SER A 51 -7.63 2.05 12.45
CA SER A 51 -8.84 1.88 11.63
C SER A 51 -10.13 2.13 12.41
N GLY A 52 -10.10 1.91 13.73
CA GLY A 52 -11.28 1.99 14.60
C GLY A 52 -12.11 0.71 14.61
N GLU A 53 -11.52 -0.42 14.26
CA GLU A 53 -12.13 -1.77 14.33
C GLU A 53 -12.10 -2.37 15.74
N THR A 54 -11.39 -1.73 16.67
CA THR A 54 -11.32 -2.18 18.06
C THR A 54 -12.61 -1.95 18.84
N TRP A 55 -12.94 -2.91 19.70
CA TRP A 55 -14.06 -2.82 20.64
C TRP A 55 -13.64 -2.32 22.04
N ASN A 56 -12.35 -2.06 22.27
CA ASN A 56 -11.87 -1.59 23.57
C ASN A 56 -12.17 -0.09 23.75
N PRO A 57 -13.04 0.31 24.71
CA PRO A 57 -13.43 1.71 24.88
C PRO A 57 -12.26 2.66 25.15
N LEU A 58 -11.20 2.16 25.81
CA LEU A 58 -10.01 2.95 26.12
C LEU A 58 -9.18 3.22 24.86
N LYS A 59 -9.25 2.35 23.84
CA LYS A 59 -8.46 2.44 22.60
C LYS A 59 -9.22 3.10 21.45
N LEU A 60 -10.54 3.29 21.57
CA LEU A 60 -11.35 4.01 20.56
C LEU A 60 -10.81 5.40 20.19
N ARG A 61 -10.11 6.06 21.12
CA ARG A 61 -9.50 7.38 20.88
C ARG A 61 -8.32 7.36 19.90
N TYR A 62 -7.80 6.18 19.55
CA TYR A 62 -6.66 6.03 18.62
C TYR A 62 -7.08 6.04 17.16
N GLN A 63 -8.38 5.93 16.87
CA GLN A 63 -8.86 5.93 15.50
C GLN A 63 -8.47 7.22 14.77
N LEU A 64 -7.82 7.06 13.61
CA LEU A 64 -7.49 8.17 12.74
C LEU A 64 -8.77 8.65 12.04
N ARG A 65 -9.13 9.91 12.27
CA ARG A 65 -10.34 10.51 11.70
C ARG A 65 -10.05 11.35 10.47
N ASN A 66 -11.05 11.45 9.61
CA ASN A 66 -11.04 12.28 8.39
C ASN A 66 -9.81 12.02 7.50
N VAL A 67 -9.39 10.75 7.43
CA VAL A 67 -8.15 10.35 6.74
C VAL A 67 -8.21 10.73 5.26
N ARG A 68 -9.35 10.54 4.59
CA ARG A 68 -9.53 10.87 3.18
C ARG A 68 -9.37 12.36 2.92
N GLU A 69 -10.01 13.19 3.73
CA GLU A 69 -9.97 14.64 3.63
C GLU A 69 -8.56 15.18 3.91
N ARG A 70 -7.87 14.60 4.89
CA ARG A 70 -6.48 14.94 5.22
C ARG A 70 -5.51 14.53 4.11
N LEU A 71 -5.68 13.35 3.52
CA LEU A 71 -4.89 12.90 2.37
C LEU A 71 -5.14 13.80 1.15
N ALA A 72 -6.40 14.15 0.86
CA ALA A 72 -6.73 15.07 -0.23
C ALA A 72 -6.07 16.43 -0.03
N LYS A 73 -6.13 17.00 1.19
CA LYS A 73 -5.46 18.26 1.52
C LYS A 73 -3.94 18.16 1.33
N ASN A 74 -3.29 17.11 1.83
CA ASN A 74 -1.85 16.89 1.65
C ASN A 74 -1.47 16.78 0.16
N LEU A 75 -2.31 16.15 -0.66
CA LEU A 75 -2.10 16.05 -2.10
C LEU A 75 -2.31 17.39 -2.82
N VAL A 76 -3.21 18.25 -2.35
CA VAL A 76 -3.37 19.62 -2.84
C VAL A 76 -2.13 20.46 -2.51
N GLU A 77 -1.64 20.39 -1.27
CA GLU A 77 -0.43 21.11 -0.84
C GLU A 77 0.82 20.67 -1.63
N LYS A 78 0.87 19.40 -2.05
CA LYS A 78 1.93 18.85 -2.93
C LYS A 78 1.70 19.14 -4.41
N GLY A 79 0.60 19.78 -4.79
CA GLY A 79 0.25 20.12 -6.17
C GLY A 79 -0.21 18.94 -7.03
N VAL A 80 -0.50 17.78 -6.44
CA VAL A 80 -1.03 16.60 -7.15
C VAL A 80 -2.52 16.78 -7.47
N LEU A 81 -3.27 17.30 -6.50
CA LEU A 81 -4.67 17.69 -6.65
C LEU A 81 -4.78 19.21 -6.67
N THR A 82 -5.88 19.70 -7.24
CA THR A 82 -6.29 21.11 -7.10
C THR A 82 -7.59 21.19 -6.31
N THR A 83 -8.01 22.39 -5.95
CA THR A 83 -9.32 22.63 -5.32
C THR A 83 -10.22 23.30 -6.33
N ASP A 84 -11.37 22.69 -6.59
CA ASP A 84 -12.41 23.26 -7.43
C ASP A 84 -13.72 23.38 -6.64
N LYS A 85 -14.51 24.41 -6.93
CA LYS A 85 -15.80 24.64 -6.30
C LYS A 85 -16.90 24.60 -7.35
N GLN A 86 -17.74 23.59 -7.25
CA GLN A 86 -18.89 23.42 -8.11
C GLN A 86 -20.13 24.01 -7.44
N ASN A 87 -20.67 25.05 -8.05
CA ASN A 87 -21.88 25.72 -7.57
C ASN A 87 -23.11 24.98 -8.07
N PHE A 88 -23.90 24.44 -7.14
CA PHE A 88 -25.24 23.93 -7.39
C PHE A 88 -26.26 24.97 -6.95
N LEU A 89 -27.52 24.82 -7.38
CA LEU A 89 -28.58 25.79 -7.10
C LEU A 89 -28.77 26.11 -5.60
N LEU A 90 -28.49 25.16 -4.71
CA LEU A 90 -28.72 25.29 -3.26
C LEU A 90 -27.47 25.13 -2.40
N PHE A 91 -26.32 24.75 -2.96
CA PHE A 91 -25.11 24.47 -2.20
C PHE A 91 -23.87 24.53 -3.10
N GLU A 92 -22.71 24.65 -2.48
CA GLU A 92 -21.42 24.50 -3.14
C GLU A 92 -20.80 23.15 -2.75
N ILE A 93 -20.28 22.41 -3.73
CA ILE A 93 -19.45 21.23 -3.48
C ILE A 93 -18.00 21.59 -3.76
N THR A 94 -17.13 21.36 -2.78
CA THR A 94 -15.67 21.40 -3.01
C THR A 94 -15.23 20.03 -3.54
N THR A 95 -14.57 20.03 -4.69
CA THR A 95 -14.00 18.82 -5.31
C THR A 95 -12.48 18.96 -5.43
N HIS A 96 -11.81 17.81 -5.55
CA HIS A 96 -10.36 17.74 -5.62
C HIS A 96 -9.89 16.96 -6.86
N PRO A 97 -10.04 17.51 -8.07
CA PRO A 97 -9.56 16.85 -9.29
C PRO A 97 -8.03 16.84 -9.34
N LEU A 98 -7.48 15.97 -10.19
CA LEU A 98 -6.04 15.94 -10.47
C LEU A 98 -5.61 17.26 -11.12
N SER A 99 -4.51 17.85 -10.63
CA SER A 99 -3.91 19.03 -11.25
C SER A 99 -3.31 18.69 -12.63
N ASP A 100 -2.61 17.55 -12.70
CA ASP A 100 -2.07 16.97 -13.94
C ASP A 100 -2.13 15.44 -13.85
N GLY A 101 -2.69 14.80 -14.87
CA GLY A 101 -2.78 13.34 -14.97
C GLY A 101 -1.42 12.65 -15.15
N ASN A 102 -0.38 13.37 -15.60
CA ASN A 102 0.93 12.78 -15.89
C ASN A 102 1.55 12.06 -14.69
N GLN A 103 1.39 12.60 -13.47
CA GLN A 103 1.93 11.98 -12.27
C GLN A 103 1.28 10.62 -11.98
N LYS A 104 -0.06 10.54 -12.10
CA LYS A 104 -0.80 9.28 -11.94
C LYS A 104 -0.41 8.27 -13.02
N THR A 105 -0.35 8.70 -14.28
CA THR A 105 0.05 7.83 -15.40
C THR A 105 1.47 7.29 -15.21
N LYS A 106 2.41 8.12 -14.75
CA LYS A 106 3.78 7.69 -14.44
C LYS A 106 3.80 6.64 -13.33
N LEU A 107 3.05 6.86 -12.24
CA LEU A 107 2.97 5.90 -11.13
C LEU A 107 2.40 4.56 -11.60
N ILE A 108 1.31 4.59 -12.40
CA ILE A 108 0.72 3.37 -12.98
C ILE A 108 1.77 2.61 -13.81
N LYS A 109 2.52 3.31 -14.65
CA LYS A 109 3.59 2.69 -15.45
C LYS A 109 4.70 2.09 -14.59
N GLU A 110 5.10 2.76 -13.50
CA GLU A 110 6.12 2.24 -12.58
C GLU A 110 5.65 0.96 -11.86
N VAL A 111 4.37 0.89 -11.47
CA VAL A 111 3.75 -0.31 -10.89
C VAL A 111 3.72 -1.45 -11.91
N GLN A 112 3.27 -1.17 -13.15
CA GLN A 112 3.26 -2.15 -14.24
C GLN A 112 4.66 -2.68 -14.55
N ASP A 113 5.65 -1.78 -14.71
CA ASP A 113 7.04 -2.15 -14.97
C ASP A 113 7.59 -3.06 -13.86
N ALA A 114 7.28 -2.76 -12.60
CA ALA A 114 7.76 -3.54 -11.45
C ALA A 114 7.30 -5.01 -11.48
N VAL A 115 6.09 -5.28 -11.97
CA VAL A 115 5.55 -6.64 -12.12
C VAL A 115 5.72 -7.21 -13.52
N LEU A 116 6.28 -6.46 -14.47
CA LEU A 116 6.53 -6.87 -15.85
C LEU A 116 8.03 -6.82 -16.20
N SER A 117 8.47 -5.70 -16.76
CA SER A 117 9.80 -5.53 -17.38
C SER A 117 10.95 -5.53 -16.37
N LYS A 118 10.70 -5.07 -15.14
CA LYS A 118 11.68 -4.95 -14.04
C LYS A 118 11.54 -6.02 -12.97
N TRP A 119 10.72 -7.04 -13.23
CA TRP A 119 10.50 -8.11 -12.27
C TRP A 119 11.81 -8.84 -11.92
N THR A 120 11.93 -9.20 -10.65
CA THR A 120 13.04 -9.99 -10.10
C THR A 120 12.47 -11.13 -9.27
N ASN A 121 13.06 -12.31 -9.37
CA ASN A 121 12.68 -13.47 -8.54
C ASN A 121 13.21 -13.36 -7.09
N ASP A 122 14.11 -12.41 -6.83
CA ASP A 122 14.58 -12.07 -5.49
C ASP A 122 13.83 -10.81 -4.99
N VAL A 123 12.84 -11.01 -4.13
CA VAL A 123 12.02 -9.94 -3.52
C VAL A 123 12.85 -8.95 -2.70
N HIS A 124 14.05 -9.34 -2.26
CA HIS A 124 14.94 -8.44 -1.56
C HIS A 124 15.66 -7.44 -2.48
N ARG A 125 15.61 -7.63 -3.79
CA ARG A 125 16.11 -6.68 -4.79
C ARG A 125 15.05 -5.70 -5.29
N MET A 126 13.77 -5.96 -4.97
CA MET A 126 12.70 -5.00 -5.27
C MET A 126 12.83 -3.77 -4.37
N ASP A 127 12.51 -2.60 -4.94
CA ASP A 127 12.34 -1.38 -4.15
C ASP A 127 11.23 -1.58 -3.11
N LYS A 128 11.52 -1.21 -1.86
CA LYS A 128 10.62 -1.49 -0.74
C LYS A 128 9.35 -0.65 -0.79
N LYS A 129 9.42 0.57 -1.30
CA LYS A 129 8.21 1.42 -1.45
C LYS A 129 7.31 0.84 -2.54
N MET A 130 7.88 0.40 -3.66
CA MET A 130 7.12 -0.23 -4.74
C MET A 130 6.53 -1.57 -4.32
N LEU A 131 7.28 -2.40 -3.59
CA LEU A 131 6.77 -3.66 -3.04
C LEU A 131 5.60 -3.42 -2.09
N SER A 132 5.75 -2.49 -1.13
CA SER A 132 4.65 -2.11 -0.22
C SER A 132 3.44 -1.57 -0.97
N LEU A 133 3.66 -0.74 -2.00
CA LEU A 133 2.58 -0.22 -2.83
C LEU A 133 1.82 -1.34 -3.53
N ILE A 134 2.50 -2.30 -4.14
CA ILE A 134 1.86 -3.43 -4.84
C ILE A 134 1.03 -4.28 -3.86
N VAL A 135 1.63 -4.71 -2.75
CA VAL A 135 0.98 -5.60 -1.78
C VAL A 135 -0.23 -4.91 -1.14
N LEU A 136 -0.07 -3.67 -0.68
CA LEU A 136 -1.16 -2.94 0.00
C LEU A 136 -2.24 -2.45 -0.97
N ALA A 137 -1.88 -2.09 -2.22
CA ALA A 137 -2.87 -1.76 -3.24
C ALA A 137 -3.71 -2.97 -3.64
N HIS A 138 -3.12 -4.18 -3.63
CA HIS A 138 -3.87 -5.41 -3.82
C HIS A 138 -4.83 -5.65 -2.65
N ALA A 139 -4.35 -5.59 -1.40
CA ALA A 139 -5.19 -5.76 -0.21
C ALA A 139 -6.31 -4.70 -0.07
N SER A 140 -6.20 -3.59 -0.78
CA SER A 140 -7.21 -2.52 -0.81
C SER A 140 -8.11 -2.57 -2.05
N ASP A 141 -8.03 -3.63 -2.88
CA ASP A 141 -8.82 -3.82 -4.11
C ASP A 141 -8.68 -2.69 -5.15
N VAL A 142 -7.54 -1.99 -5.18
CA VAL A 142 -7.31 -0.88 -6.13
C VAL A 142 -6.22 -1.17 -7.17
N LEU A 143 -5.44 -2.23 -7.00
CA LEU A 143 -4.32 -2.57 -7.90
C LEU A 143 -4.79 -2.90 -9.33
N GLU A 144 -5.93 -3.57 -9.48
CA GLU A 144 -6.46 -3.95 -10.82
C GLU A 144 -6.72 -2.72 -11.71
N ASN A 145 -7.07 -1.57 -11.13
CA ASN A 145 -7.23 -0.33 -11.87
C ASN A 145 -5.94 0.13 -12.56
N ALA A 146 -4.77 -0.21 -11.99
CA ALA A 146 -3.48 0.07 -12.60
C ALA A 146 -3.16 -0.92 -13.74
N PHE A 147 -3.81 -2.08 -13.80
CA PHE A 147 -3.60 -3.09 -14.83
C PHE A 147 -4.65 -3.06 -15.94
N ALA A 148 -5.75 -2.32 -15.77
CA ALA A 148 -6.75 -2.13 -16.83
C ALA A 148 -6.15 -1.69 -18.18
N PRO A 149 -5.15 -0.79 -18.27
CA PRO A 149 -4.53 -0.45 -19.55
C PRO A 149 -3.72 -1.59 -20.19
N LEU A 150 -3.28 -2.58 -19.40
CA LEU A 150 -2.54 -3.73 -19.91
C LEU A 150 -3.45 -4.63 -20.74
N SER A 151 -4.72 -4.82 -20.34
CA SER A 151 -5.65 -5.64 -21.13
C SER A 151 -5.89 -5.06 -22.52
N ASP A 152 -5.84 -3.74 -22.66
CA ASP A 152 -6.03 -3.05 -23.95
C ASP A 152 -4.76 -3.07 -24.80
N GLN A 153 -3.59 -2.81 -24.19
CA GLN A 153 -2.28 -2.91 -24.87
C GLN A 153 -1.97 -4.35 -25.28
N ASP A 154 -2.44 -5.33 -24.51
CA ASP A 154 -2.39 -6.75 -24.85
C ASP A 154 -3.04 -6.98 -26.22
N TYR A 155 -4.17 -6.36 -26.56
CA TYR A 155 -4.79 -6.52 -27.88
C TYR A 155 -3.95 -5.94 -29.03
N GLU A 156 -3.34 -4.75 -28.87
CA GLU A 156 -2.52 -4.12 -29.91
C GLU A 156 -1.19 -4.85 -30.13
N VAL A 157 -0.52 -5.28 -29.06
CA VAL A 157 0.73 -6.05 -29.15
C VAL A 157 0.46 -7.47 -29.65
N LEU A 158 -0.65 -8.10 -29.24
CA LEU A 158 -1.07 -9.42 -29.72
C LEU A 158 -1.30 -9.41 -31.24
N GLN A 159 -1.90 -8.35 -31.82
CA GLN A 159 -2.02 -8.23 -33.27
C GLN A 159 -0.67 -8.13 -34.00
N ALA A 160 0.33 -7.50 -33.39
CA ALA A 160 1.69 -7.45 -33.96
C ALA A 160 2.45 -8.79 -33.78
N TYR A 161 2.13 -9.59 -32.76
CA TYR A 161 2.86 -10.79 -32.35
C TYR A 161 2.23 -12.13 -32.80
N ILE A 162 1.00 -12.13 -33.32
CA ILE A 162 0.28 -13.30 -33.88
C ILE A 162 1.05 -14.03 -35.01
N LYS A 163 2.21 -13.54 -35.45
CA LYS A 163 3.07 -14.22 -36.44
C LYS A 163 4.10 -15.22 -35.90
N SER A 164 4.36 -15.35 -34.60
CA SER A 164 5.34 -16.37 -34.17
C SER A 164 5.12 -16.96 -32.78
N VAL A 165 4.41 -18.09 -32.76
CA VAL A 165 4.77 -19.29 -31.98
C VAL A 165 4.75 -19.16 -30.43
N VAL A 166 3.63 -19.61 -29.85
CA VAL A 166 3.49 -20.38 -28.59
C VAL A 166 3.47 -19.63 -27.24
N VAL A 167 2.34 -19.84 -26.52
CA VAL A 167 1.88 -19.36 -25.19
C VAL A 167 1.60 -17.86 -25.07
N HIS A 168 0.39 -17.45 -25.48
CA HIS A 168 -0.16 -16.13 -25.19
C HIS A 168 -0.74 -16.09 -23.77
N SER A 169 0.10 -15.81 -22.77
CA SER A 169 -0.40 -15.23 -21.51
C SER A 169 -0.50 -13.72 -21.71
N SER A 170 -1.66 -13.14 -21.40
CA SER A 170 -1.83 -11.68 -21.40
C SER A 170 -0.85 -11.03 -20.40
N LEU A 171 -0.38 -9.81 -20.66
CA LEU A 171 0.46 -9.09 -19.69
C LEU A 171 -0.28 -8.93 -18.36
N PHE A 172 -1.60 -8.78 -18.40
CA PHE A 172 -2.45 -8.84 -17.22
C PHE A 172 -2.28 -10.15 -16.43
N GLU A 173 -2.37 -11.31 -17.08
CA GLU A 173 -2.19 -12.61 -16.43
C GLU A 173 -0.79 -12.77 -15.82
N VAL A 174 0.25 -12.34 -16.54
CA VAL A 174 1.63 -12.38 -16.06
C VAL A 174 1.82 -11.50 -14.83
N ALA A 175 1.30 -10.26 -14.88
CA ALA A 175 1.34 -9.32 -13.77
C ALA A 175 0.63 -9.91 -12.55
N MET A 176 -0.61 -10.41 -12.72
CA MET A 176 -1.38 -11.00 -11.62
C MET A 176 -0.78 -12.29 -11.07
N LYS A 177 -0.13 -13.11 -11.90
CA LYS A 177 0.62 -14.28 -11.42
C LYS A 177 1.78 -13.87 -10.53
N ARG A 178 2.49 -12.81 -10.89
CA ARG A 178 3.63 -12.28 -10.11
C ARG A 178 3.17 -11.63 -8.81
N VAL A 179 2.08 -10.85 -8.84
CA VAL A 179 1.44 -10.32 -7.63
C VAL A 179 1.06 -11.46 -6.68
N ARG A 180 0.38 -12.51 -7.16
CA ARG A 180 0.07 -13.70 -6.35
C ARG A 180 1.32 -14.33 -5.73
N SER A 181 2.40 -14.47 -6.49
CA SER A 181 3.65 -15.01 -5.95
C SER A 181 4.29 -14.14 -4.85
N LEU A 182 3.99 -12.84 -4.79
CA LEU A 182 4.41 -11.98 -3.68
C LEU A 182 3.55 -12.20 -2.43
N LEU A 183 2.25 -12.45 -2.62
CA LEU A 183 1.28 -12.64 -1.53
C LEU A 183 1.42 -14.00 -0.86
N GLU A 184 1.89 -15.00 -1.61
CA GLU A 184 2.15 -16.37 -1.14
C GLU A 184 3.53 -16.50 -0.47
N LEU A 185 4.29 -15.41 -0.30
CA LEU A 185 5.58 -15.44 0.39
C LEU A 185 5.40 -15.76 1.87
N GLU A 186 6.28 -16.61 2.40
CA GLU A 186 6.47 -16.76 3.84
C GLU A 186 7.16 -15.50 4.39
N TYR A 187 6.36 -14.52 4.85
CA TYR A 187 6.85 -13.21 5.27
C TYR A 187 7.83 -13.28 6.45
N ASP A 188 7.61 -14.19 7.39
CA ASP A 188 8.49 -14.44 8.55
C ASP A 188 9.90 -14.83 8.08
N VAL A 189 9.97 -15.76 7.12
CA VAL A 189 11.23 -16.20 6.51
C VAL A 189 11.90 -15.07 5.73
N GLN A 190 11.14 -14.18 5.09
CA GLN A 190 11.74 -13.02 4.41
C GLN A 190 12.27 -11.98 5.42
N ALA A 191 11.58 -11.76 6.54
CA ALA A 191 12.03 -10.83 7.58
C ALA A 191 13.41 -11.23 8.14
N GLU A 192 13.64 -12.53 8.38
CA GLU A 192 14.90 -13.04 8.91
C GLU A 192 16.11 -12.79 7.98
N LYS A 193 15.91 -12.73 6.67
CA LYS A 193 17.02 -12.61 5.70
C LYS A 193 17.64 -11.22 5.61
N LYS A 194 16.82 -10.16 5.60
CA LYS A 194 17.30 -8.77 5.38
C LYS A 194 16.57 -7.70 6.21
N GLY A 195 15.86 -8.09 7.27
CA GLY A 195 15.13 -7.17 8.14
C GLY A 195 13.93 -6.51 7.47
N ASN A 196 13.49 -5.36 8.01
CA ASN A 196 12.19 -4.70 7.75
C ASN A 196 11.00 -5.45 8.33
N ASP A 197 11.20 -6.04 9.50
CA ASP A 197 10.26 -6.90 10.22
C ASP A 197 8.86 -6.29 10.29
N VAL A 198 8.75 -5.00 10.61
CA VAL A 198 7.46 -4.29 10.68
C VAL A 198 6.75 -4.24 9.32
N MET A 199 7.49 -4.04 8.22
CA MET A 199 6.90 -4.02 6.87
C MET A 199 6.34 -5.39 6.50
N TRP A 200 7.11 -6.45 6.77
CA TRP A 200 6.68 -7.83 6.52
C TRP A 200 5.50 -8.24 7.42
N ALA A 201 5.52 -7.84 8.69
CA ALA A 201 4.42 -8.02 9.63
C ALA A 201 3.12 -7.35 9.13
N VAL A 202 3.23 -6.16 8.56
CA VAL A 202 2.09 -5.46 7.94
C VAL A 202 1.58 -6.24 6.73
N PHE A 203 2.45 -6.77 5.87
CA PHE A 203 2.00 -7.61 4.74
C PHE A 203 1.28 -8.86 5.22
N GLU A 204 1.80 -9.52 6.25
CA GLU A 204 1.17 -10.70 6.88
C GLU A 204 -0.18 -10.36 7.54
N ALA A 205 -0.34 -9.15 8.07
CA ALA A 205 -1.61 -8.69 8.62
C ALA A 205 -2.68 -8.49 7.53
N PHE A 206 -2.30 -8.03 6.33
CA PHE A 206 -3.20 -7.78 5.21
C PHE A 206 -3.38 -8.95 4.23
N SER A 207 -2.61 -10.04 4.39
CA SER A 207 -2.70 -11.22 3.51
C SER A 207 -3.65 -12.31 4.03
N LYS A 208 -4.47 -12.02 5.05
CA LYS A 208 -5.48 -12.94 5.60
C LYS A 208 -6.87 -12.61 5.09
#